data_AF-A0A533S065-F1
#
_entry.id   AF-A0A533S065-F1
#
_cell.length_a   1.000
_cell.length_b   1.000
_cell.length_c   1.000
_cell.angle_alpha   90.00
_cell.angle_beta   90.00
_cell.angle_gamma   90.00
#
_symmetry.space_group_name_H-M   'P 1'
#
loop_
_entity.id
_entity.type
_entity.pdbx_description
1 polymer ?
#
loop_
_entity_poly.entity_id
_entity_poly.type
_entity_poly.pdbx_seq_one_letter_code
_entity_poly.pdbx_strand_id
1 'polypeptide(L)'
;MTGADKGAANRAYSTKLKELFNDGGWFARALLPTYLERQAVEAGLPTNLRAKVLAIQERLMKSIPAELDKPYDRLTDEEVQLLSPEERQARDEAIMALGKQRFEWLQSFYTEEERRTLAQMDQMENLEQHLITQTAEYQAEKHQVHTELLRCCRRLPEDPDQEYDTKTLPPYFENIEQIEELEETVGTEPMVQLYAKWRLFKMGYDPDYFRPNRALQPSVGGNL
;
A
#
# COMPACT_ATOMS: atom_id res chain seq x y z
N MET A 1 -10.83 8.34 -18.29
CA MET A 1 -10.91 6.95 -18.80
C MET A 1 -12.31 6.69 -19.33
N THR A 2 -12.44 6.21 -20.56
CA THR A 2 -13.74 5.91 -21.19
C THR A 2 -14.24 4.50 -20.81
N GLY A 3 -15.50 4.18 -21.09
CA GLY A 3 -16.04 2.82 -20.89
C GLY A 3 -15.36 1.76 -21.76
N ALA A 4 -14.91 2.15 -22.96
CA ALA A 4 -14.16 1.27 -23.86
C ALA A 4 -12.77 0.92 -23.31
N ASP A 5 -12.10 1.88 -22.66
CA ASP A 5 -10.79 1.67 -22.02
C ASP A 5 -10.87 0.66 -20.87
N LYS A 6 -11.92 0.77 -20.03
CA LYS A 6 -12.19 -0.20 -18.95
C LYS A 6 -12.44 -1.61 -19.50
N GLY A 7 -13.20 -1.71 -20.58
CA GLY A 7 -13.47 -2.99 -21.23
C GLY A 7 -12.23 -3.65 -21.81
N ALA A 8 -11.27 -2.85 -22.32
CA ALA A 8 -10.01 -3.35 -22.84
C ALA A 8 -9.10 -3.88 -21.73
N ALA A 9 -8.97 -3.16 -20.62
CA ALA A 9 -8.18 -3.60 -19.47
C ALA A 9 -8.71 -4.89 -18.83
N ASN A 10 -10.03 -5.04 -18.69
CA ASN A 10 -10.63 -6.28 -18.18
C ASN A 10 -10.35 -7.49 -19.10
N ARG A 11 -10.23 -7.27 -20.41
CA ARG A 11 -9.82 -8.33 -21.35
C ARG A 11 -8.35 -8.68 -21.18
N ALA A 12 -7.47 -7.69 -21.04
CA ALA A 12 -6.04 -7.90 -20.76
C ALA A 12 -5.84 -8.74 -19.49
N TYR A 13 -6.57 -8.43 -18.40
CA TYR A 13 -6.61 -9.25 -17.19
C TYR A 13 -6.93 -10.72 -17.49
N SER A 14 -8.04 -10.95 -18.19
CA SER A 14 -8.55 -12.31 -18.46
C SER A 14 -7.61 -13.11 -19.36
N THR A 15 -6.97 -12.46 -20.33
CA THR A 15 -5.97 -13.07 -21.21
C THR A 15 -4.72 -13.43 -20.41
N LYS A 16 -4.18 -12.48 -19.63
CA LYS A 16 -2.97 -12.69 -18.85
C LYS A 16 -3.16 -13.77 -17.79
N LEU A 17 -4.33 -13.82 -17.13
CA LEU A 17 -4.62 -14.87 -16.17
C LEU A 17 -4.61 -16.27 -16.81
N LYS A 18 -5.18 -16.42 -18.01
CA LYS A 18 -5.16 -17.70 -18.74
C LYS A 18 -3.74 -18.09 -19.15
N GLU A 19 -2.95 -17.14 -19.65
CA GLU A 19 -1.54 -17.34 -19.99
C GLU A 19 -0.76 -17.85 -18.76
N LEU A 20 -0.84 -17.15 -17.63
CA LEU A 20 -0.12 -17.51 -16.40
C LEU A 20 -0.50 -18.90 -15.85
N PHE A 21 -1.75 -19.31 -16.02
CA PHE A 21 -2.18 -20.66 -15.65
C PHE A 21 -1.68 -21.73 -16.64
N ASN A 22 -1.58 -21.42 -17.93
CA ASN A 22 -1.11 -22.37 -18.94
C ASN A 22 0.41 -22.55 -18.91
N ASP A 23 1.16 -21.47 -18.70
CA ASP A 23 2.63 -21.47 -18.75
C ASP A 23 3.24 -22.25 -17.58
N GLY A 24 2.51 -22.35 -16.46
CA GLY A 24 2.95 -23.07 -15.27
C GLY A 24 4.10 -22.36 -14.56
N GLY A 25 3.83 -21.82 -13.36
CA GLY A 25 4.83 -21.09 -12.59
C GLY A 25 4.21 -20.19 -11.52
N TRP A 26 2.98 -19.77 -11.75
CA TRP A 26 2.14 -19.08 -10.79
C TRP A 26 1.03 -20.00 -10.31
N PHE A 27 0.62 -19.88 -9.05
CA PHE A 27 -0.48 -20.65 -8.49
C PHE A 27 -1.73 -19.77 -8.33
N ALA A 28 -2.91 -20.39 -8.33
CA ALA A 28 -4.16 -19.69 -8.07
C ALA A 28 -4.21 -19.21 -6.62
N ARG A 29 -4.71 -18.00 -6.37
CA ARG A 29 -4.86 -17.44 -5.02
C ARG A 29 -5.66 -18.33 -4.08
N ALA A 30 -6.56 -19.17 -4.60
CA ALA A 30 -7.28 -20.19 -3.83
C ALA A 30 -6.37 -21.22 -3.13
N LEU A 31 -5.17 -21.46 -3.66
CA LEU A 31 -4.17 -22.37 -3.09
C LEU A 31 -3.24 -21.68 -2.07
N LEU A 32 -3.37 -20.36 -1.89
CA LEU A 32 -2.54 -19.58 -0.96
C LEU A 32 -2.49 -20.19 0.46
N PRO A 33 -3.61 -20.64 1.07
CA PRO A 33 -3.55 -21.23 2.41
C PRO A 33 -2.66 -22.48 2.46
N THR A 34 -2.72 -23.31 1.42
CA THR A 34 -1.93 -24.55 1.33
C THR A 34 -0.45 -24.26 1.13
N TYR A 35 -0.10 -23.29 0.28
CA TYR A 35 1.30 -22.88 0.08
C TYR A 35 1.86 -22.17 1.32
N LEU A 36 1.06 -21.34 1.97
CA LEU A 36 1.43 -20.67 3.22
C LEU A 36 1.71 -21.68 4.33
N GLU A 37 0.83 -22.67 4.52
CA GLU A 37 1.04 -23.73 5.51
C GLU A 37 2.33 -24.50 5.23
N ARG A 38 2.56 -24.90 3.97
CA ARG A 38 3.78 -25.61 3.59
C ARG A 38 5.04 -24.78 3.86
N GLN A 39 5.09 -23.53 3.41
CA GLN A 39 6.26 -22.67 3.62
C GLN A 39 6.45 -22.28 5.08
N ALA A 40 5.36 -22.13 5.84
CA ALA A 40 5.45 -21.90 7.28
C ALA A 40 6.10 -23.10 7.99
N VAL A 41 5.71 -24.33 7.65
CA VAL A 41 6.35 -25.55 8.18
C VAL A 41 7.84 -25.62 7.78
N GLU A 42 8.17 -25.33 6.52
CA GLU A 42 9.56 -25.29 6.04
C GLU A 42 10.41 -24.24 6.78
N ALA A 43 9.82 -23.09 7.12
CA ALA A 43 10.44 -22.03 7.91
C ALA A 43 10.47 -22.30 9.43
N GLY A 44 9.92 -23.45 9.88
CA GLY A 44 9.83 -23.79 11.30
C GLY A 44 8.81 -22.96 12.10
N LEU A 45 7.84 -22.34 11.41
CA LEU A 45 6.76 -21.57 12.03
C LEU A 45 5.60 -22.49 12.44
N PRO A 46 5.04 -22.34 13.65
CA PRO A 46 3.87 -23.12 14.07
C PRO A 46 2.62 -22.77 13.24
N THR A 47 1.90 -23.76 12.74
CA THR A 47 0.66 -23.55 11.96
C THR A 47 -0.50 -23.01 12.81
N ASN A 48 -0.42 -23.16 14.13
CA ASN A 48 -1.42 -22.65 15.07
C ASN A 48 -1.14 -21.21 15.59
N LEU A 49 -0.19 -20.48 14.98
CA LEU A 49 0.16 -19.11 15.40
C LEU A 49 -1.04 -18.18 15.48
N ARG A 50 -1.94 -18.18 14.47
CA ARG A 50 -3.15 -17.33 14.47
C ARG A 50 -4.02 -17.55 15.71
N ALA A 51 -4.24 -18.81 16.08
CA ALA A 51 -5.04 -19.14 17.27
C ALA A 51 -4.35 -18.67 18.56
N LYS A 52 -3.03 -18.80 18.65
CA LYS A 52 -2.26 -18.29 19.81
C LYS A 52 -2.32 -16.77 19.91
N VAL A 53 -2.17 -16.04 18.81
CA VAL A 53 -2.27 -14.57 18.80
C VAL A 53 -3.66 -14.10 19.19
N LEU A 54 -4.72 -14.74 18.69
CA LEU A 54 -6.09 -14.43 19.10
C LEU A 54 -6.29 -14.61 20.61
N ALA A 55 -5.78 -15.70 21.19
CA ALA A 55 -5.84 -15.93 22.63
C ALA A 55 -5.08 -14.84 23.43
N ILE A 56 -3.92 -14.40 22.95
CA ILE A 56 -3.15 -13.30 23.55
C ILE A 56 -3.95 -11.98 23.49
N GLN A 57 -4.54 -11.67 22.33
CA GLN A 57 -5.35 -10.46 22.14
C GLN A 57 -6.60 -10.47 23.02
N GLU A 58 -7.30 -11.61 23.11
CA GLU A 58 -8.44 -11.74 24.02
C GLU A 58 -8.03 -11.54 25.48
N ARG A 59 -6.89 -12.11 25.90
CA ARG A 59 -6.35 -11.93 27.25
C ARG A 59 -6.01 -10.46 27.49
N LEU A 60 -5.40 -9.80 26.51
CA LEU A 60 -5.06 -8.38 26.58
C LEU A 60 -6.32 -7.55 26.83
N MET A 61 -7.33 -7.69 25.98
CA MET A 61 -8.58 -6.93 26.08
C MET A 61 -9.32 -7.17 27.40
N LYS A 62 -9.27 -8.38 27.94
CA LYS A 62 -9.90 -8.72 29.24
C LYS A 62 -9.11 -8.24 30.45
N SER A 63 -7.82 -7.94 30.28
CA SER A 63 -6.91 -7.59 31.39
C SER A 63 -6.61 -6.11 31.51
N ILE A 64 -7.15 -5.26 30.62
CA ILE A 64 -6.91 -3.82 30.65
C ILE A 64 -7.46 -3.26 31.97
N PRO A 65 -6.62 -2.63 32.82
CA PRO A 65 -7.09 -1.97 34.04
C PRO A 65 -8.08 -0.85 33.71
N ALA A 66 -9.13 -0.70 34.51
CA ALA A 66 -10.18 0.31 34.29
C ALA A 66 -9.63 1.75 34.30
N GLU A 67 -8.51 1.99 34.99
CA GLU A 67 -7.80 3.26 34.99
C GLU A 67 -7.17 3.56 33.63
N LEU A 68 -6.69 2.51 32.96
CA LEU A 68 -6.05 2.58 31.66
C LEU A 68 -7.05 2.46 30.51
N ASP A 69 -8.28 2.01 30.72
CA ASP A 69 -9.31 1.91 29.66
C ASP A 69 -10.00 3.26 29.33
N LYS A 70 -9.59 4.33 30.01
CA LYS A 70 -10.15 5.69 29.81
C LYS A 70 -9.61 6.34 28.54
N PRO A 71 -10.39 7.18 27.84
CA PRO A 71 -9.88 7.90 26.67
C PRO A 71 -8.69 8.79 27.05
N TYR A 72 -7.74 8.95 26.12
CA TYR A 72 -6.53 9.76 26.32
C TYR A 72 -6.89 11.21 26.63
N ASP A 73 -7.84 11.75 25.88
CA ASP A 73 -8.40 13.06 26.08
C ASP A 73 -9.92 12.96 26.16
N ARG A 74 -10.51 13.86 26.95
CA ARG A 74 -11.96 13.97 27.14
C ARG A 74 -12.55 15.20 26.48
N LEU A 75 -11.70 16.11 25.98
CA LEU A 75 -12.10 17.34 25.34
C LEU A 75 -12.04 17.21 23.83
N THR A 76 -12.91 17.97 23.16
CA THR A 76 -12.90 18.17 21.71
C THR A 76 -11.92 19.29 21.33
N ASP A 77 -11.51 19.34 20.06
CA ASP A 77 -10.58 20.36 19.56
C ASP A 77 -11.08 21.79 19.79
N GLU A 78 -12.40 22.01 19.72
CA GLU A 78 -13.04 23.31 19.99
C GLU A 78 -12.95 23.70 21.47
N GLU A 79 -13.12 22.74 22.38
CA GLU A 79 -13.00 22.96 23.83
C GLU A 79 -11.55 23.22 24.23
N VAL A 80 -10.58 22.58 23.57
CA VAL A 80 -9.15 22.80 23.81
C VAL A 80 -8.71 24.23 23.43
N GLN A 81 -9.34 24.84 22.43
CA GLN A 81 -9.04 26.24 22.03
C GLN A 81 -9.48 27.27 23.06
N LEU A 82 -10.49 26.93 23.88
CA LEU A 82 -11.02 27.79 24.94
C LEU A 82 -10.19 27.74 26.24
N LEU A 83 -9.29 26.76 26.36
CA LEU A 83 -8.42 26.61 27.53
C LEU A 83 -7.34 27.69 27.59
N SER A 84 -7.01 28.13 28.80
CA SER A 84 -5.83 28.95 29.03
C SER A 84 -4.54 28.17 28.68
N PRO A 85 -3.40 28.87 28.46
CA PRO A 85 -2.12 28.19 28.22
C PRO A 85 -1.72 27.22 29.34
N GLU A 86 -2.00 27.58 30.60
CA GLU A 86 -1.70 26.76 31.78
C GLU A 86 -2.55 25.48 31.81
N GLU A 87 -3.85 25.59 31.50
CA GLU A 87 -4.76 24.43 31.42
C GLU A 87 -4.44 23.50 30.25
N ARG A 88 -4.01 24.06 29.10
CA ARG A 88 -3.53 23.25 27.97
C ARG A 88 -2.29 22.46 28.33
N GLN A 89 -1.33 23.09 29.02
CA GLN A 89 -0.13 22.41 29.47
C GLN A 89 -0.47 21.28 30.46
N ALA A 90 -1.34 21.54 31.44
CA ALA A 90 -1.77 20.52 32.40
C ALA A 90 -2.50 19.34 31.72
N ARG A 91 -3.30 19.61 30.68
CA ARG A 91 -3.92 18.57 29.84
C ARG A 91 -2.86 17.73 29.13
N ASP A 92 -1.91 18.35 28.45
CA ASP A 92 -0.88 17.65 27.69
C ASP A 92 -0.02 16.78 28.62
N GLU A 93 0.32 17.29 29.80
CA GLU A 93 1.02 16.52 30.85
C GLU A 93 0.19 15.30 31.31
N ALA A 94 -1.13 15.45 31.49
CA ALA A 94 -2.02 14.36 31.86
C ALA A 94 -2.15 13.29 30.75
N ILE A 95 -2.26 13.70 29.49
CA ILE A 95 -2.29 12.80 28.32
C ILE A 95 -0.99 12.00 28.24
N MET A 96 0.15 12.68 28.36
CA MET A 96 1.47 12.05 28.33
C MET A 96 1.67 11.08 29.50
N ALA A 97 1.22 11.44 30.70
CA ALA A 97 1.30 10.57 31.87
C ALA A 97 0.46 9.28 31.68
N LEU A 98 -0.77 9.40 31.16
CA LEU A 98 -1.62 8.25 30.86
C LEU A 98 -1.02 7.38 29.73
N GLY A 99 -0.46 7.99 28.70
CA GLY A 99 0.29 7.29 27.64
C GLY A 99 1.48 6.49 28.18
N LYS A 100 2.26 7.10 29.06
CA LYS A 100 3.37 6.42 29.73
C LYS A 100 2.90 5.22 30.55
N GLN A 101 1.85 5.39 31.37
CA GLN A 101 1.29 4.29 32.17
C GLN A 101 0.78 3.14 31.30
N ARG A 102 0.05 3.44 30.21
CA ARG A 102 -0.41 2.43 29.25
C ARG A 102 0.76 1.68 28.60
N PHE A 103 1.80 2.40 28.20
CA PHE A 103 2.98 1.81 27.58
C PHE A 103 3.73 0.89 28.55
N GLU A 104 3.99 1.34 29.77
CA GLU A 104 4.65 0.55 30.81
C GLU A 104 3.85 -0.72 31.17
N TRP A 105 2.52 -0.60 31.27
CA TRP A 105 1.63 -1.73 31.47
C TRP A 105 1.70 -2.71 30.30
N LEU A 106 1.60 -2.22 29.06
CA LEU A 106 1.64 -3.07 27.87
C LEU A 106 2.98 -3.80 27.74
N GLN A 107 4.09 -3.13 28.04
CA GLN A 107 5.42 -3.75 28.03
C GLN A 107 5.53 -4.88 29.07
N SER A 108 4.92 -4.72 30.25
CA SER A 108 4.97 -5.73 31.31
C SER A 108 3.94 -6.86 31.14
N PHE A 109 2.93 -6.69 30.28
CA PHE A 109 1.84 -7.65 30.09
C PHE A 109 2.25 -8.94 29.38
N TYR A 110 3.11 -8.84 28.37
CA TYR A 110 3.50 -9.98 27.54
C TYR A 110 4.68 -10.74 28.15
N THR A 111 4.54 -12.06 28.24
CA THR A 111 5.65 -12.97 28.51
C THR A 111 6.64 -13.01 27.34
N GLU A 112 7.85 -13.50 27.57
CA GLU A 112 8.85 -13.66 26.50
C GLU A 112 8.36 -14.61 25.38
N GLU A 113 7.66 -15.69 25.75
CA GLU A 113 7.07 -16.63 24.79
C GLU A 113 6.00 -15.97 23.92
N GLU A 114 5.14 -15.13 24.51
CA GLU A 114 4.10 -14.43 23.76
C GLU A 114 4.68 -13.36 22.83
N ARG A 115 5.72 -12.64 23.27
CA ARG A 115 6.46 -11.72 22.39
C ARG A 115 7.07 -12.45 21.19
N ARG A 116 7.65 -13.64 21.43
CA ARG A 116 8.15 -14.49 20.36
C ARG A 116 7.03 -14.96 19.42
N THR A 117 5.88 -15.34 19.97
CA THR A 117 4.70 -15.75 19.21
C THR A 117 4.19 -14.62 18.31
N LEU A 118 4.11 -13.39 18.83
CA LEU A 118 3.73 -12.21 18.05
C LEU A 118 4.74 -11.93 16.92
N ALA A 119 6.04 -11.97 17.22
CA ALA A 119 7.08 -11.79 16.19
C ALA A 119 7.03 -12.89 15.10
N GLN A 120 6.70 -14.13 15.47
CA GLN A 120 6.49 -15.22 14.51
C GLN A 120 5.24 -15.02 13.66
N MET A 121 4.19 -14.41 14.22
CA MET A 121 3.01 -14.02 13.44
C MET A 121 3.36 -12.97 12.40
N ASP A 122 4.14 -11.94 12.75
CA ASP A 122 4.62 -10.94 11.78
C ASP A 122 5.42 -11.60 10.64
N GLN A 123 6.25 -12.60 10.95
CA GLN A 123 6.96 -13.38 9.93
C GLN A 123 5.99 -14.14 9.01
N MET A 124 4.95 -14.73 9.56
CA MET A 124 3.93 -15.46 8.78
C MET A 124 3.09 -14.52 7.91
N GLU A 125 2.75 -13.32 8.38
CA GLU A 125 2.05 -12.30 7.58
C GLU A 125 2.92 -11.81 6.42
N ASN A 126 4.20 -11.58 6.67
CA ASN A 126 5.15 -11.21 5.62
C ASN A 126 5.29 -12.32 4.57
N LEU A 127 5.32 -13.58 5.01
CA LEU A 127 5.34 -14.74 4.12
C LEU A 127 4.07 -14.82 3.27
N GLU A 128 2.90 -14.60 3.87
CA GLU A 128 1.62 -14.56 3.16
C GLU A 128 1.59 -13.44 2.12
N GLN A 129 2.05 -12.24 2.47
CA GLN A 129 2.15 -11.12 1.53
C GLN A 129 3.10 -11.45 0.37
N HIS A 130 4.25 -12.06 0.66
CA HIS A 130 5.18 -12.50 -0.38
C HIS A 130 4.52 -13.52 -1.32
N LEU A 131 3.84 -14.53 -0.76
CA LEU A 131 3.13 -15.54 -1.54
C LEU A 131 1.97 -14.97 -2.37
N ILE A 132 1.26 -13.94 -1.88
CA ILE A 132 0.25 -13.24 -2.67
C ILE A 132 0.85 -12.67 -3.95
N THR A 133 2.05 -12.10 -3.88
CA THR A 133 2.74 -11.60 -5.08
C THR A 133 3.12 -12.71 -6.06
N GLN A 134 3.11 -13.97 -5.63
CA GLN A 134 3.34 -15.16 -6.44
C GLN A 134 2.06 -15.82 -6.98
N THR A 135 0.91 -15.16 -6.81
CA THR A 135 -0.36 -15.64 -7.38
C THR A 135 -0.56 -15.15 -8.81
N ALA A 136 -1.19 -15.98 -9.65
CA ALA A 136 -1.52 -15.62 -11.03
C ALA A 136 -2.45 -14.41 -11.08
N GLU A 137 -3.41 -14.34 -10.15
CA GLU A 137 -4.36 -13.24 -10.05
C GLU A 137 -3.68 -11.92 -9.72
N TYR A 138 -2.71 -11.90 -8.79
CA TYR A 138 -1.96 -10.69 -8.49
C TYR A 138 -1.19 -10.17 -9.70
N GLN A 139 -0.53 -11.05 -10.46
CA GLN A 139 0.21 -10.67 -11.66
C GLN A 139 -0.74 -10.18 -12.77
N ALA A 140 -1.89 -10.82 -12.94
CA ALA A 140 -2.91 -10.39 -13.90
C ALA A 140 -3.52 -9.03 -13.51
N GLU A 141 -3.81 -8.79 -12.23
CA GLU A 141 -4.28 -7.49 -11.70
C GLU A 141 -3.24 -6.40 -11.92
N LYS A 142 -1.95 -6.69 -11.65
CA LYS A 142 -0.85 -5.77 -11.93
C LYS A 142 -0.79 -5.40 -13.41
N HIS A 143 -0.87 -6.39 -14.30
CA HIS A 143 -0.90 -6.16 -15.74
C HIS A 143 -2.12 -5.34 -16.17
N GLN A 144 -3.31 -5.63 -15.63
CA GLN A 144 -4.51 -4.84 -15.87
C GLN A 144 -4.30 -3.36 -15.54
N VAL A 145 -3.77 -3.07 -14.34
CA VAL A 145 -3.50 -1.70 -13.91
C VAL A 145 -2.49 -1.03 -14.85
N HIS A 146 -1.45 -1.73 -15.29
CA HIS A 146 -0.51 -1.21 -16.27
C HIS A 146 -1.22 -0.84 -17.59
N THR A 147 -2.05 -1.74 -18.11
CA THR A 147 -2.83 -1.48 -19.33
C THR A 147 -3.74 -0.26 -19.15
N GLU A 148 -4.42 -0.13 -18.01
CA GLU A 148 -5.29 1.03 -17.72
C GLU A 148 -4.52 2.35 -17.75
N LEU A 149 -3.32 2.37 -17.16
CA LEU A 149 -2.48 3.55 -17.11
C LEU A 149 -2.04 3.99 -18.50
N LEU A 150 -1.50 3.07 -19.28
CA LEU A 150 -0.98 3.35 -20.62
C LEU A 150 -2.10 3.75 -21.58
N ARG A 151 -3.27 3.11 -21.47
CA ARG A 151 -4.47 3.49 -22.21
C ARG A 151 -4.97 4.90 -21.88
N CYS A 152 -4.67 5.39 -20.67
CA CYS A 152 -5.00 6.76 -20.27
C CYS A 152 -3.96 7.79 -20.74
N CYS A 153 -2.76 7.38 -21.18
CA CYS A 153 -1.77 8.30 -21.72
C CYS A 153 -2.27 8.96 -23.02
N ARG A 154 -1.95 10.25 -23.18
CA ARG A 154 -2.35 11.09 -24.31
C ARG A 154 -1.11 11.70 -24.95
N ARG A 155 -1.11 11.80 -26.29
CA ARG A 155 -0.02 12.49 -27.01
C ARG A 155 -0.19 13.99 -26.80
N LEU A 156 0.83 14.64 -26.26
CA LEU A 156 0.88 16.10 -26.22
C LEU A 156 1.03 16.64 -27.65
N PRO A 157 0.57 17.87 -27.92
CA PRO A 157 0.85 18.52 -29.19
C PRO A 157 2.36 18.66 -29.42
N GLU A 158 2.77 18.70 -30.69
CA GLU A 158 4.19 18.90 -31.05
C GLU A 158 4.67 20.31 -30.66
N ASP A 159 3.76 21.29 -30.64
CA ASP A 159 4.01 22.65 -30.17
C ASP A 159 3.68 22.74 -28.67
N PRO A 160 4.67 22.97 -27.78
CA PRO A 160 4.45 23.05 -26.34
C PRO A 160 3.65 24.29 -25.91
N ASP A 161 3.59 25.34 -26.73
CA ASP A 161 2.90 26.59 -26.42
C ASP A 161 1.45 26.61 -26.93
N GLN A 162 1.03 25.57 -27.66
CA GLN A 162 -0.34 25.42 -28.11
C GLN A 162 -1.27 25.13 -26.92
N GLU A 163 -2.37 25.86 -26.77
CA GLU A 163 -3.42 25.50 -25.82
C GLU A 163 -4.12 24.20 -26.26
N TYR A 164 -4.29 23.25 -25.34
CA TYR A 164 -4.96 21.98 -25.61
C TYR A 164 -5.90 21.58 -24.47
N ASP A 165 -7.00 20.92 -24.85
CA ASP A 165 -7.83 20.19 -23.89
C ASP A 165 -7.28 18.76 -23.75
N THR A 166 -6.80 18.44 -22.55
CA THR A 166 -6.32 17.09 -22.19
C THR A 166 -7.33 15.97 -22.47
N LYS A 167 -8.63 16.27 -22.60
CA LYS A 167 -9.68 15.29 -22.91
C LYS A 167 -9.83 14.99 -24.40
N THR A 168 -9.35 15.87 -25.28
CA THR A 168 -9.49 15.75 -26.74
C THR A 168 -8.22 15.26 -27.42
N LEU A 169 -7.09 15.25 -26.70
CA LEU A 169 -5.85 14.70 -27.20
C LEU A 169 -6.00 13.23 -27.64
N PRO A 170 -5.31 12.81 -28.72
CA PRO A 170 -5.33 11.42 -29.13
C PRO A 170 -4.61 10.53 -28.10
N PRO A 171 -5.03 9.26 -27.95
CA PRO A 171 -4.33 8.31 -27.09
C PRO A 171 -2.89 8.10 -27.56
N TYR A 172 -1.98 7.90 -26.62
CA TYR A 172 -0.58 7.58 -26.95
C TYR A 172 -0.47 6.21 -27.63
N PHE A 173 -1.17 5.22 -27.07
CA PHE A 173 -1.33 3.87 -27.62
C PHE A 173 -2.74 3.67 -28.15
N GLU A 174 -2.85 3.22 -29.39
CA GLU A 174 -4.12 3.06 -30.09
C GLU A 174 -4.81 1.75 -29.71
N ASN A 175 -4.04 0.70 -29.40
CA ASN A 175 -4.52 -0.64 -29.08
C ASN A 175 -3.67 -1.31 -27.99
N ILE A 176 -3.98 -2.57 -27.65
CA ILE A 176 -3.29 -3.31 -26.57
C ILE A 176 -1.96 -3.87 -27.10
N GLU A 177 -1.91 -4.22 -28.38
CA GLU A 177 -0.74 -4.80 -29.04
C GLU A 177 0.45 -3.85 -29.01
N GLN A 178 0.23 -2.55 -29.19
CA GLN A 178 1.27 -1.52 -29.03
C GLN A 178 1.79 -1.38 -27.59
N ILE A 179 0.95 -1.69 -26.60
CA ILE A 179 1.34 -1.69 -25.20
C ILE A 179 2.18 -2.93 -24.91
N GLU A 180 1.75 -4.10 -25.39
CA GLU A 180 2.47 -5.37 -25.26
C GLU A 180 3.86 -5.30 -25.93
N GLU A 181 3.93 -4.75 -27.15
CA GLU A 181 5.20 -4.57 -27.88
C GLU A 181 6.17 -3.66 -27.10
N LEU A 182 5.67 -2.61 -26.45
CA LEU A 182 6.48 -1.73 -25.60
C LEU A 182 6.96 -2.45 -24.33
N GLU A 183 6.09 -3.22 -23.68
CA GLU A 183 6.45 -4.01 -22.50
C GLU A 183 7.56 -5.03 -22.83
N GLU A 184 7.50 -5.64 -24.02
CA GLU A 184 8.52 -6.56 -24.53
C GLU A 184 9.84 -5.86 -24.88
N THR A 185 9.79 -4.67 -25.48
CA THR A 185 11.01 -3.94 -25.92
C THR A 185 11.71 -3.17 -24.81
N VAL A 186 10.96 -2.53 -23.90
CA VAL A 186 11.51 -1.66 -22.85
C VAL A 186 11.78 -2.44 -21.56
N GLY A 187 11.16 -3.60 -21.40
CA GLY A 187 11.21 -4.42 -20.20
C GLY A 187 10.40 -3.84 -19.04
N THR A 188 10.29 -4.60 -17.95
CA THR A 188 9.43 -4.26 -16.80
C THR A 188 9.96 -3.11 -15.93
N GLU A 189 11.27 -2.87 -15.88
CA GLU A 189 11.90 -1.91 -14.96
C GLU A 189 11.47 -0.45 -15.22
N PRO A 190 11.52 0.08 -16.46
CA PRO A 190 11.14 1.47 -16.71
C PRO A 190 9.63 1.70 -16.55
N MET A 191 8.82 0.66 -16.78
CA MET A 191 7.37 0.67 -16.58
C MET A 191 7.00 0.73 -15.10
N VAL A 192 7.75 0.02 -14.24
CA VAL A 192 7.61 0.10 -12.78
C VAL A 192 7.96 1.50 -12.27
N GLN A 193 8.99 2.15 -12.83
CA GLN A 193 9.32 3.54 -12.48
C GLN A 193 8.21 4.52 -12.90
N LEU A 194 7.61 4.32 -14.08
CA LEU A 194 6.47 5.11 -14.54
C LEU A 194 5.25 4.94 -13.61
N TYR A 195 4.97 3.71 -13.17
CA TYR A 195 3.92 3.40 -12.21
C TYR A 195 4.14 4.09 -10.86
N ALA A 196 5.37 4.00 -10.31
CA ALA A 196 5.72 4.64 -9.04
C ALA A 196 5.52 6.17 -9.13
N LYS A 197 5.93 6.78 -10.24
CA LYS A 197 5.73 8.21 -10.51
C LYS A 197 4.25 8.58 -10.63
N TRP A 198 3.44 7.78 -11.32
CA TRP A 198 1.99 7.99 -11.41
C TRP A 198 1.29 7.89 -10.05
N ARG A 199 1.69 6.92 -9.23
CA ARG A 199 1.14 6.75 -7.87
C ARG A 199 1.44 7.95 -6.99
N LEU A 200 2.67 8.48 -7.05
CA LEU A 200 3.06 9.70 -6.33
C LEU A 200 2.24 10.90 -6.82
N PHE A 201 2.06 11.08 -8.13
CA PHE A 201 1.19 12.13 -8.66
C PHE A 201 -0.25 12.04 -8.12
N LYS A 202 -0.84 10.83 -8.09
CA LYS A 202 -2.17 10.60 -7.51
C LYS A 202 -2.29 10.95 -6.02
N MET A 203 -1.18 10.88 -5.29
CA MET A 203 -1.10 11.24 -3.87
C MET A 203 -0.83 12.75 -3.64
N GLY A 204 -0.85 13.57 -4.70
CA GLY A 204 -0.70 15.02 -4.61
C GLY A 204 0.74 15.52 -4.68
N TYR A 205 1.70 14.68 -5.09
CA TYR A 205 3.06 15.12 -5.37
C TYR A 205 3.13 15.84 -6.73
N ASP A 206 3.96 16.88 -6.81
CA ASP A 206 4.04 17.82 -7.96
C ASP A 206 4.36 17.10 -9.30
N PRO A 207 3.67 17.42 -10.41
CA PRO A 207 3.86 16.81 -11.73
C PRO A 207 5.21 17.06 -12.42
N ASP A 208 6.12 17.88 -11.87
CA ASP A 208 7.45 18.13 -12.45
C ASP A 208 8.36 16.88 -12.60
N TYR A 209 7.97 15.73 -12.03
CA TYR A 209 8.67 14.44 -12.11
C TYR A 209 8.59 13.70 -13.46
N PHE A 210 7.71 14.13 -14.38
CA PHE A 210 7.60 13.54 -15.72
C PHE A 210 8.60 14.11 -16.74
N ARG A 211 9.40 15.12 -16.36
CA ARG A 211 10.42 15.68 -17.25
C ARG A 211 11.66 14.78 -17.28
N PRO A 212 12.25 14.49 -18.47
CA PRO A 212 13.52 13.79 -18.54
C PRO A 212 14.63 14.71 -18.03
N ASN A 213 15.36 14.28 -17.00
CA ASN A 213 16.59 14.91 -16.48
C ASN A 213 16.51 16.43 -16.21
N ARG A 214 16.03 16.80 -15.03
CA ARG A 214 16.72 17.83 -14.24
C ARG A 214 17.12 17.22 -12.92
N ALA A 215 18.42 17.28 -12.62
CA ALA A 215 18.94 17.00 -11.29
C ALA A 215 18.07 17.72 -10.25
N LEU A 216 17.66 16.98 -9.22
CA LEU A 216 16.97 17.50 -8.04
C LEU A 216 17.72 18.72 -7.52
N GLN A 217 17.32 19.91 -7.95
CA GLN A 217 17.72 21.13 -7.28
C GLN A 217 16.66 21.38 -6.20
N PRO A 218 17.05 21.53 -4.93
CA PRO A 218 16.12 21.99 -3.92
C PRO A 218 15.62 23.37 -4.35
N SER A 219 14.31 23.58 -4.25
CA SER A 219 13.69 24.89 -4.41
C SER A 219 14.23 25.82 -3.33
N VAL A 220 15.31 26.52 -3.63
CA VAL A 220 15.79 27.66 -2.85
C VAL A 220 15.01 28.88 -3.33
N GLY A 221 14.26 29.52 -2.43
CA GLY A 221 13.84 30.90 -2.67
C GLY A 221 12.44 31.28 -2.19
N GLY A 222 12.10 31.01 -0.92
CA GLY A 222 11.16 31.85 -0.20
C GLY A 222 11.95 32.80 0.69
N ASN A 223 12.29 33.98 0.18
CA ASN A 223 12.81 35.09 0.97
C ASN A 223 11.86 36.28 0.78
N LEU A 224 11.37 36.76 1.94
CA LEU A 224 10.54 37.94 2.22
C LEU A 224 9.04 37.84 1.91
#